data_AF-A0A8T0FVN9-F1
#
_entry.id   AF-A0A8T0FVN9-F1
#
_cell.length_a   1.000
_cell.length_b   1.000
_cell.length_c   1.000
_cell.angle_alpha   90.00
_cell.angle_beta   90.00
_cell.angle_gamma   90.00
#
_symmetry.space_group_name_H-M   'P 1'
#
loop_
_entity.id
_entity.type
_entity.pdbx_description
1 polymer ?
#
loop_
_entity_poly.entity_id
_entity_poly.type
_entity_poly.pdbx_seq_one_letter_code
_entity_poly.pdbx_strand_id
1 'polypeptide(L)'
;MQDSIDKNGSATKSYVDSIELNLKSKMVELQKRSLIHSEHGDFDARGNIIGNVKDPIHGMNVVNKQSSEKNAFVLSEIIYDVKSIPLKHLPNPQDKSDAVPKTICC
;
A
#
# COMPACT_ATOMS: atom_id res chain seq x y z
N MET A 1 57.38 1.44 19.21
CA MET A 1 56.52 2.63 19.24
C MET A 1 55.13 2.17 18.85
N GLN A 2 54.19 2.14 19.79
CA GLN A 2 52.81 1.74 19.52
C GLN A 2 52.03 3.02 19.24
N ASP A 3 51.80 3.33 17.98
CA ASP A 3 51.00 4.49 17.60
C ASP A 3 49.57 4.26 18.08
N SER A 4 49.14 5.04 19.07
CA SER A 4 47.76 5.02 19.52
C SER A 4 46.91 5.60 18.41
N ILE A 5 46.14 4.75 17.74
CA ILE A 5 45.12 5.20 16.78
C ILE A 5 44.12 6.04 17.58
N ASP A 6 44.19 7.36 17.40
CA ASP A 6 43.23 8.30 17.99
C ASP A 6 41.87 8.07 17.33
N LYS A 7 41.02 7.31 18.01
CA LYS A 7 39.66 6.98 17.58
C LYS A 7 38.75 8.22 17.55
N ASN A 8 39.20 9.36 18.09
CA ASN A 8 38.51 10.64 18.05
C ASN A 8 39.06 11.59 16.98
N GLY A 9 39.96 11.10 16.10
CA GLY A 9 40.46 11.88 14.98
C GLY A 9 39.32 12.43 14.12
N SER A 10 39.31 13.75 13.91
CA SER A 10 38.29 14.50 13.15
C SER A 10 37.95 13.83 11.80
N ALA A 11 38.94 13.24 11.12
CA ALA A 11 38.75 12.50 9.88
C ALA A 11 37.94 11.19 10.05
N THR A 12 38.20 10.41 11.10
CA THR A 12 37.46 9.17 11.42
C THR A 12 36.00 9.50 11.74
N LYS A 13 35.77 10.55 12.54
CA LYS A 13 34.42 11.02 12.86
C LYS A 13 33.67 11.50 11.60
N SER A 14 34.33 12.30 10.76
CA SER A 14 33.76 12.77 9.49
C SER A 14 33.36 11.62 8.55
N TYR A 15 34.19 10.57 8.49
CA TYR A 15 33.90 9.39 7.68
C TYR A 15 32.70 8.59 8.24
N VAL A 16 32.63 8.38 9.56
CA VAL A 16 31.50 7.71 10.21
C VAL A 16 30.20 8.49 10.03
N ASP A 17 30.23 9.81 10.24
CA ASP A 17 29.07 10.69 10.05
C ASP A 17 28.55 10.63 8.59
N SER A 18 29.47 10.56 7.62
CA SER A 18 29.13 10.45 6.18
C SER A 18 28.44 9.13 5.84
N ILE A 19 28.87 8.01 6.46
CA ILE A 19 28.22 6.71 6.29
C ILE A 19 26.81 6.73 6.90
N GLU A 20 26.66 7.27 8.11
CA GLU A 20 25.37 7.34 8.79
C GLU A 20 24.36 8.18 7.99
N LEU A 21 24.80 9.33 7.47
CA LEU A 21 23.98 10.19 6.61
C LEU A 21 23.52 9.45 5.34
N ASN A 22 24.42 8.71 4.69
CA ASN A 22 24.09 7.95 3.48
C ASN A 22 23.05 6.86 3.76
N LEU A 23 23.19 6.14 4.88
CA LEU A 23 22.26 5.09 5.28
C LEU A 23 20.88 5.66 5.63
N LYS A 24 20.83 6.76 6.39
CA LYS A 24 19.58 7.48 6.70
C LYS A 24 18.87 7.93 5.42
N SER A 25 19.61 8.50 4.47
CA SER A 25 19.06 8.92 3.18
C SER A 25 18.48 7.75 2.38
N LYS A 26 19.19 6.62 2.30
CA LYS A 26 18.70 5.40 1.63
C LYS A 26 17.45 4.82 2.29
N MET A 27 17.39 4.83 3.63
CA MET A 27 16.19 4.36 4.35
C MET A 27 14.96 5.20 4.03
N VAL A 28 15.10 6.53 3.97
CA VAL A 28 14.00 7.43 3.60
C VAL A 28 13.51 7.15 2.17
N GLU A 29 14.43 6.95 1.23
CA GLU A 29 14.07 6.59 -0.15
C GLU A 29 13.35 5.24 -0.25
N LEU A 30 13.77 4.24 0.52
CA LEU A 30 13.08 2.95 0.58
C LEU A 30 11.68 3.09 1.20
N GLN A 31 11.55 3.84 2.29
CA GLN A 31 10.26 4.08 2.93
C GLN A 31 9.27 4.78 1.99
N LYS A 32 9.72 5.69 1.13
CA LYS A 32 8.85 6.31 0.11
C LYS A 32 8.31 5.32 -0.93
N ARG A 33 9.01 4.20 -1.15
CA ARG A 33 8.68 3.19 -2.17
C ARG A 33 7.96 1.97 -1.61
N SER A 34 7.93 1.81 -0.28
CA SER A 34 7.25 0.70 0.38
C SER A 34 5.82 1.06 0.75
N LEU A 35 4.93 0.07 0.66
CA LEU A 35 3.64 0.13 1.35
C LEU A 35 3.89 0.11 2.86
N ILE A 36 3.15 0.93 3.59
CA ILE A 36 3.26 1.05 5.05
C ILE A 36 2.29 0.03 5.67
N HIS A 37 2.61 -0.48 6.85
CA HIS A 37 1.68 -1.32 7.61
C HIS A 37 0.77 -0.43 8.45
N SER A 38 -0.52 -0.76 8.49
CA SER A 38 -1.48 -0.25 9.46
C SER A 38 -1.17 -0.77 10.87
N GLU A 39 -1.82 -0.20 11.88
CA GLU A 39 -1.71 -0.66 13.28
C GLU A 39 -2.14 -2.13 13.47
N HIS A 40 -2.92 -2.67 12.52
CA HIS A 40 -3.41 -4.05 12.53
C HIS A 40 -2.55 -5.02 11.71
N GLY A 41 -1.45 -4.54 11.11
CA GLY A 41 -0.53 -5.36 10.32
C GLY A 41 -0.87 -5.50 8.84
N ASP A 42 -1.99 -4.93 8.38
CA ASP A 42 -2.36 -4.89 6.97
C ASP A 42 -1.57 -3.82 6.21
N PHE A 43 -1.33 -4.03 4.91
CA PHE A 43 -0.70 -3.00 4.07
C PHE A 43 -1.69 -1.87 3.75
N ASP A 44 -1.33 -0.64 4.11
CA ASP A 44 -2.09 0.57 3.83
C ASP A 44 -1.53 1.29 2.59
N ALA A 45 -2.38 1.42 1.57
CA ALA A 45 -2.08 2.15 0.35
C ALA A 45 -2.09 3.69 0.55
N ARG A 46 -2.62 4.20 1.67
CA ARG A 46 -2.77 5.63 2.01
C ARG A 46 -3.41 6.44 0.89
N GLY A 47 -4.44 5.90 0.26
CA GLY A 47 -5.13 6.52 -0.88
C GLY A 47 -4.36 6.50 -2.20
N ASN A 48 -3.21 5.82 -2.29
CA ASN A 48 -2.53 5.62 -3.57
C ASN A 48 -3.23 4.52 -4.39
N ILE A 49 -3.27 4.71 -5.71
CA ILE A 49 -3.84 3.73 -6.65
C ILE A 49 -2.86 2.56 -6.82
N ILE A 50 -3.29 1.35 -6.47
CA ILE A 50 -2.54 0.11 -6.74
C ILE A 50 -2.95 -0.43 -8.11
N GLY A 51 -2.06 -0.29 -9.10
CA GLY A 51 -2.23 -0.85 -10.44
C GLY A 51 -1.57 -2.21 -10.63
N ASN A 52 -1.82 -2.85 -11.77
CA ASN A 52 -1.14 -4.09 -12.22
C ASN A 52 -1.23 -5.27 -11.24
N VAL A 53 -2.30 -5.37 -10.46
CA VAL A 53 -2.57 -6.55 -9.62
C VAL A 53 -2.91 -7.76 -10.50
N LYS A 54 -2.36 -8.92 -10.15
CA LYS A 54 -2.65 -10.20 -10.81
C LYS A 54 -4.08 -10.64 -10.51
N ASP A 55 -4.62 -11.53 -11.34
CA ASP A 55 -5.92 -12.15 -11.10
C ASP A 55 -6.00 -12.79 -9.71
N PRO A 56 -7.15 -12.61 -9.01
CA PRO A 56 -7.36 -13.16 -7.69
C PRO A 56 -7.40 -14.70 -7.74
N ILE A 57 -6.74 -15.33 -6.77
CA ILE A 57 -6.73 -16.80 -6.62
C ILE A 57 -7.50 -17.21 -5.36
N HIS A 58 -7.63 -16.29 -4.39
CA HIS A 58 -8.38 -16.46 -3.15
C HIS A 58 -9.40 -15.33 -2.98
N GLY A 59 -10.49 -15.62 -2.25
CA GLY A 59 -11.60 -14.67 -2.05
C GLY A 59 -11.24 -13.36 -1.32
N MET A 60 -10.06 -13.29 -0.70
CA MET A 60 -9.56 -12.09 0.00
C MET A 60 -8.53 -11.30 -0.83
N ASN A 61 -8.30 -11.66 -2.10
CA ASN A 61 -7.37 -10.93 -2.95
C ASN A 61 -7.97 -9.63 -3.49
N VAL A 62 -7.11 -8.62 -3.66
CA VAL A 62 -7.45 -7.36 -4.32
C VAL A 62 -7.67 -7.63 -5.81
N VAL A 63 -8.72 -7.03 -6.39
CA VAL A 63 -9.04 -7.14 -7.81
C VAL A 63 -8.94 -5.77 -8.48
N ASN A 64 -8.47 -5.74 -9.73
CA ASN A 64 -8.56 -4.54 -10.57
C ASN A 64 -9.95 -4.43 -11.22
N LYS A 65 -10.25 -3.25 -11.77
CA LYS A 65 -11.54 -2.96 -12.43
C LYS A 65 -11.87 -3.97 -13.53
N GLN A 66 -10.91 -4.28 -14.39
CA GLN A 66 -11.09 -5.21 -15.51
C GLN A 66 -11.46 -6.62 -15.02
N SER A 67 -10.81 -7.11 -13.96
CA SER A 67 -11.10 -8.41 -13.35
C SER A 67 -12.49 -8.43 -12.71
N SER A 68 -12.88 -7.33 -12.05
CA SER A 68 -14.23 -7.16 -11.52
C SER A 68 -15.29 -7.16 -12.63
N GLU A 69 -15.14 -6.33 -13.66
CA GLU A 69 -16.09 -6.23 -14.79
C GLU A 69 -16.29 -7.56 -15.53
N LYS A 70 -15.23 -8.35 -15.66
CA LYS A 70 -15.28 -9.65 -16.36
C LYS A 70 -16.00 -10.74 -15.57
N ASN A 71 -16.01 -10.62 -14.23
CA ASN A 71 -16.51 -11.65 -13.32
C ASN A 71 -17.80 -11.25 -12.58
N ALA A 72 -18.11 -9.96 -12.50
CA ALA A 72 -19.34 -9.42 -11.94
C ALA A 72 -20.54 -9.68 -12.86
N PHE A 73 -21.74 -9.78 -12.29
CA PHE A 73 -22.96 -9.72 -13.10
C PHE A 73 -23.30 -8.25 -13.37
N VAL A 74 -23.61 -7.93 -14.62
CA VAL A 74 -24.15 -6.63 -15.00
C VAL A 74 -25.65 -6.64 -14.70
N LEU A 75 -26.10 -5.80 -13.76
CA LEU A 75 -27.53 -5.62 -13.47
C LEU A 75 -28.19 -4.63 -14.46
N SER A 76 -27.46 -3.60 -14.86
CA SER A 76 -27.85 -2.60 -15.88
C SER A 76 -26.60 -1.90 -16.41
N GLU A 77 -26.71 -1.04 -17.44
CA GLU A 77 -25.58 -0.44 -18.19
C GLU A 77 -24.44 0.15 -17.33
N ILE A 78 -24.72 0.55 -16.08
CA ILE A 78 -23.74 1.16 -15.17
C ILE A 78 -23.68 0.51 -13.77
N ILE A 79 -24.47 -0.54 -13.51
CA ILE A 79 -24.56 -1.17 -12.18
C ILE A 79 -24.02 -2.60 -12.26
N TYR A 80 -22.90 -2.83 -11.56
CA TYR A 80 -22.28 -4.12 -11.40
C TYR A 80 -22.68 -4.73 -10.04
N ASP A 81 -23.20 -5.96 -10.06
CA ASP A 81 -23.41 -6.77 -8.85
C ASP A 81 -22.30 -7.82 -8.76
N VAL A 82 -21.55 -7.78 -7.66
CA VAL A 82 -20.51 -8.75 -7.33
C VAL A 82 -21.10 -10.08 -6.85
N LYS A 83 -22.21 -10.54 -7.45
CA LYS A 83 -22.82 -11.86 -7.19
C LYS A 83 -23.17 -12.10 -5.72
N SER A 84 -23.77 -11.12 -5.06
CA SER A 84 -24.10 -11.20 -3.63
C SER A 84 -22.88 -11.36 -2.71
N ILE A 85 -21.65 -11.06 -3.18
CA ILE A 85 -20.48 -10.98 -2.31
C ILE A 85 -20.62 -9.70 -1.46
N PRO A 86 -20.72 -9.81 -0.13
CA PRO A 86 -20.84 -8.64 0.72
C PRO A 86 -19.50 -7.89 0.77
N LEU A 87 -19.47 -6.70 0.17
CA LEU A 87 -18.38 -5.73 0.38
C LEU A 87 -18.56 -5.06 1.74
N LYS A 88 -17.57 -5.19 2.63
CA LYS A 88 -17.57 -4.61 3.98
C LYS A 88 -16.54 -3.49 4.07
N HIS A 89 -16.74 -2.58 5.02
CA HIS A 89 -15.83 -1.46 5.32
C HIS A 89 -15.58 -0.51 4.13
N LEU A 90 -16.57 -0.34 3.27
CA LEU A 90 -16.49 0.68 2.21
C LEU A 90 -16.60 2.07 2.85
N PRO A 91 -15.74 3.03 2.44
CA PRO A 91 -15.89 4.42 2.86
C PRO A 91 -17.17 5.03 2.28
N ASN A 92 -17.59 6.17 2.83
CA ASN A 92 -18.73 6.90 2.26
C ASN A 92 -18.43 7.29 0.80
N PRO A 93 -19.33 6.98 -0.15
CA PRO A 93 -19.12 7.28 -1.56
C PRO A 93 -18.98 8.80 -1.75
N GLN A 94 -17.97 9.20 -2.51
CA GLN A 94 -17.67 10.58 -2.91
C GLN A 94 -18.00 10.83 -4.38
N ASP A 95 -17.97 9.78 -5.22
CA ASP A 95 -18.35 9.82 -6.63
C ASP A 95 -19.54 8.90 -6.93
N LYS A 96 -20.26 9.17 -8.02
CA LYS A 96 -21.35 8.33 -8.53
C LYS A 96 -20.88 6.94 -8.94
N SER A 97 -19.60 6.78 -9.27
CA SER A 97 -19.01 5.48 -9.59
C SER A 97 -18.50 4.68 -8.39
N ASP A 98 -18.59 5.22 -7.17
CA ASP A 98 -18.08 4.54 -5.99
C ASP A 98 -18.93 3.33 -5.62
N ALA A 99 -18.25 2.27 -5.17
CA ALA A 99 -18.92 1.07 -4.69
C ALA A 99 -19.67 1.40 -3.38
N VAL A 100 -20.93 0.95 -3.30
CA VAL A 100 -21.77 1.10 -2.11
C VAL A 100 -22.20 -0.28 -1.60
N PRO A 101 -22.26 -0.49 -0.27
CA PRO A 101 -22.89 -1.69 0.27
C PRO A 101 -24.35 -1.73 -0.14
N LYS A 102 -24.83 -2.90 -0.59
CA LYS A 102 -26.25 -3.12 -0.83
C LYS A 102 -26.97 -3.04 0.52
N THR A 103 -27.74 -1.98 0.75
CA THR A 103 -28.58 -1.88 1.95
C THR A 103 -29.66 -2.95 1.85
N ILE A 104 -29.65 -3.91 2.79
CA ILE A 104 -30.77 -4.84 2.96
C ILE A 104 -31.89 -4.01 3.59
N CYS A 105 -32.88 -3.63 2.80
CA CYS A 105 -34.09 -3.00 3.31
C CYS A 105 -34.89 -4.07 4.06
N CYS A 106 -35.18 -3.85 5.35
CA CYS A 106 -36.14 -4.63 6.13
C CYS A 106 -37.57 -4.30 5.71
#